data_AF-A0A7V5UJ77-F1
#
_entry.id   AF-A0A7V5UJ77-F1
#
_cell.length_a   1.000
_cell.length_b   1.000
_cell.length_c   1.000
_cell.angle_alpha   90.00
_cell.angle_beta   90.00
_cell.angle_gamma   90.00
#
_symmetry.space_group_name_H-M   'P 1'
#
loop_
_entity.id
_entity.type
_entity.pdbx_description
1 polymer ?
#
loop_
_entity_poly.entity_id
_entity_poly.type
_entity_poly.pdbx_seq_one_letter_code
_entity_poly.pdbx_strand_id
1 'polypeptide(L)'
;MDRANEPERDLERSAEVRNAAQTLDDVPLEEVAHLERLAVVGQLCAEMAHEISQPLTAIRMFADSALGKIKEPTAENLSQVEEALATIYVQAARLQQLTSRVHGVSCPSQQTRQPVAISDVLDNVLPLVEPLAERYGVEFELDVPQPSPRLVADRVQLEQVMLNLVRNAVEAVALQSPERRRVLIRVVPGDRSIAIDVVDRGEGIPESNLPHV
;
A
#
# COMPACT_ATOMS: atom_id res chain seq x y z
N MET A 1 -24.76 -30.21 -55.10
CA MET A 1 -25.39 -31.19 -54.17
C MET A 1 -24.28 -31.72 -53.29
N ASP A 2 -24.08 -31.05 -52.17
CA ASP A 2 -23.07 -31.36 -51.16
C ASP A 2 -23.87 -31.64 -49.88
N ARG A 3 -24.24 -32.90 -49.65
CA ARG A 3 -25.14 -33.34 -48.56
C ARG A 3 -24.60 -34.54 -47.78
N ALA A 4 -23.34 -34.91 -48.01
CA ALA A 4 -22.75 -36.10 -47.40
C ALA A 4 -21.83 -35.81 -46.20
N ASN A 5 -21.71 -34.55 -45.76
CA ASN A 5 -20.74 -34.15 -44.72
C ASN A 5 -21.35 -33.35 -43.55
N GLU A 6 -22.68 -33.24 -43.47
CA GLU A 6 -23.37 -32.59 -42.36
C GLU A 6 -23.40 -33.41 -41.06
N PRO A 7 -23.66 -34.74 -41.05
CA PRO A 7 -23.80 -35.47 -39.79
C PRO A 7 -22.46 -35.67 -39.05
N GLU A 8 -21.35 -35.77 -39.78
CA GLU A 8 -20.00 -35.95 -39.19
C GLU A 8 -19.52 -34.66 -38.51
N ARG A 9 -19.79 -33.50 -39.12
CA ARG A 9 -19.51 -32.17 -38.55
C ARG A 9 -20.36 -31.87 -37.32
N ASP A 10 -21.61 -32.32 -37.31
CA ASP A 10 -22.52 -32.17 -36.17
C ASP A 10 -22.14 -33.09 -35.00
N LEU A 11 -21.62 -34.29 -35.29
CA LEU A 11 -21.07 -35.22 -34.29
C LEU A 11 -19.76 -34.72 -33.70
N GLU A 12 -18.84 -34.20 -34.53
CA GLU A 12 -17.59 -33.58 -34.08
C GLU A 12 -17.86 -32.34 -33.23
N ARG A 13 -18.76 -31.44 -33.67
CA ARG A 13 -19.19 -30.30 -32.84
C ARG A 13 -19.87 -30.74 -31.55
N SER A 14 -20.69 -31.78 -31.58
CA SER A 14 -21.35 -32.29 -30.37
C SER A 14 -20.35 -32.94 -29.41
N ALA A 15 -19.28 -33.54 -29.92
CA ALA A 15 -18.19 -34.10 -29.13
C ALA A 15 -17.27 -33.01 -28.57
N GLU A 16 -16.96 -31.97 -29.36
CA GLU A 16 -16.18 -30.81 -28.91
C GLU A 16 -16.92 -30.00 -27.84
N VAL A 17 -18.22 -29.73 -28.03
CA VAL A 17 -19.06 -29.04 -27.04
C VAL A 17 -19.19 -29.88 -25.76
N ARG A 18 -19.27 -31.21 -25.87
CA ARG A 18 -19.34 -32.12 -24.72
C ARG A 18 -18.00 -32.19 -23.98
N ASN A 19 -16.87 -32.26 -24.69
CA ASN A 19 -15.54 -32.21 -24.07
C ASN A 19 -15.31 -30.86 -23.38
N ALA A 20 -15.69 -29.75 -24.02
CA ALA A 20 -15.57 -28.41 -23.43
C ALA A 20 -16.45 -28.26 -22.17
N ALA A 21 -17.66 -28.83 -22.17
CA ALA A 21 -18.54 -28.87 -21.00
C ALA A 21 -17.99 -29.77 -19.88
N GLN A 22 -17.44 -30.94 -20.21
CA GLN A 22 -16.81 -31.83 -19.23
C GLN A 22 -15.56 -31.20 -18.59
N THR A 23 -14.74 -30.46 -19.35
CA THR A 23 -13.60 -29.72 -18.78
C THR A 23 -14.00 -28.58 -17.84
N LEU A 24 -15.24 -28.09 -17.92
CA LEU A 24 -15.77 -27.07 -17.00
C LEU A 24 -16.35 -27.72 -15.72
N ASP A 25 -16.95 -28.90 -15.82
CA ASP A 25 -17.47 -29.67 -14.68
C ASP A 25 -16.35 -30.29 -13.81
N ASP A 26 -15.17 -30.52 -14.38
CA ASP A 26 -13.98 -31.01 -13.67
C ASP A 26 -13.20 -29.91 -12.92
N VAL A 27 -13.56 -28.63 -13.09
CA VAL A 27 -13.00 -27.54 -12.29
C VAL A 27 -13.69 -27.56 -10.92
N PRO A 28 -12.97 -27.78 -9.81
CA PRO A 28 -13.57 -27.80 -8.48
C PRO A 28 -14.39 -26.52 -8.26
N LEU A 29 -15.63 -26.64 -7.78
CA LEU A 29 -16.49 -25.49 -7.47
C LEU A 29 -15.79 -24.46 -6.55
N GLU A 30 -14.86 -24.91 -5.71
CA GLU A 30 -14.01 -24.05 -4.88
C GLU A 30 -13.03 -23.19 -5.72
N GLU A 31 -12.49 -23.72 -6.81
CA GLU A 31 -11.57 -23.03 -7.71
C GLU A 31 -12.32 -22.02 -8.59
N VAL A 32 -13.53 -22.35 -9.06
CA VAL A 32 -14.43 -21.40 -9.73
C VAL A 32 -14.83 -20.25 -8.79
N ALA A 33 -15.28 -20.57 -7.57
CA ALA A 33 -15.64 -19.56 -6.57
C ALA A 33 -14.44 -18.70 -6.14
N HIS A 34 -13.22 -19.26 -6.16
CA HIS A 34 -11.99 -18.53 -5.90
C HIS A 34 -11.65 -17.55 -7.03
N LEU A 35 -11.77 -17.97 -8.29
CA LEU A 35 -11.55 -17.11 -9.46
C LEU A 35 -12.57 -15.97 -9.55
N GLU A 36 -13.84 -16.24 -9.27
CA GLU A 36 -14.88 -15.21 -9.20
C GLU A 36 -14.57 -14.18 -8.09
N ARG A 37 -14.14 -14.66 -6.92
CA ARG A 37 -13.76 -13.78 -5.81
C ARG A 37 -12.55 -12.92 -6.16
N LEU A 38 -11.55 -13.49 -6.84
CA LEU A 38 -10.38 -12.76 -7.33
C LEU A 38 -10.75 -11.71 -8.39
N ALA A 39 -11.67 -12.00 -9.29
CA ALA A 39 -12.13 -11.06 -10.31
C ALA A 39 -12.84 -9.86 -9.66
N VAL A 40 -13.72 -10.10 -8.69
CA VAL A 40 -14.41 -9.04 -7.93
C VAL A 40 -13.41 -8.17 -7.16
N VAL A 41 -12.44 -8.79 -6.49
CA VAL A 41 -11.38 -8.05 -5.80
C VAL A 41 -10.58 -7.23 -6.81
N GLY A 42 -10.17 -7.81 -7.95
CA GLY A 42 -9.42 -7.10 -8.98
C GLY A 42 -10.13 -5.86 -9.53
N GLN A 43 -11.44 -5.95 -9.77
CA GLN A 43 -12.24 -4.82 -10.22
C GLN A 43 -12.34 -3.72 -9.15
N LEU A 44 -12.58 -4.09 -7.89
CA LEU A 44 -12.60 -3.16 -6.77
C LEU A 44 -11.25 -2.42 -6.65
N CYS A 45 -10.13 -3.15 -6.78
CA CYS A 45 -8.80 -2.57 -6.71
C CYS A 45 -8.52 -1.58 -7.85
N ALA A 46 -8.98 -1.87 -9.06
CA ALA A 46 -8.85 -0.96 -10.20
C ALA A 46 -9.65 0.34 -10.00
N GLU A 47 -10.87 0.23 -9.46
CA GLU A 47 -11.71 1.38 -9.09
C GLU A 47 -11.04 2.21 -7.99
N MET A 48 -10.48 1.56 -6.95
CA MET A 48 -9.76 2.25 -5.88
C MET A 48 -8.47 2.93 -6.38
N ALA A 49 -7.72 2.29 -7.28
CA ALA A 49 -6.55 2.91 -7.89
C ALA A 49 -6.94 4.17 -8.69
N HIS A 50 -8.07 4.12 -9.39
CA HIS A 50 -8.62 5.27 -10.08
C HIS A 50 -9.04 6.38 -9.10
N GLU A 51 -9.74 6.03 -8.02
CA GLU A 51 -10.17 6.98 -6.99
C GLU A 51 -9.01 7.61 -6.22
N ILE A 52 -7.87 6.92 -6.06
CA ILE A 52 -6.63 7.45 -5.46
C ILE A 52 -5.89 8.36 -6.44
N SER A 53 -5.86 8.00 -7.73
CA SER A 53 -5.17 8.78 -8.76
C SER A 53 -5.79 10.17 -8.96
N GLN A 54 -7.11 10.28 -8.77
CA GLN A 54 -7.85 11.55 -8.89
C GLN A 54 -7.37 12.65 -7.91
N PRO A 55 -7.40 12.47 -6.57
CA PRO A 55 -6.93 13.46 -5.62
C PRO A 55 -5.43 13.75 -5.78
N LEU A 56 -4.58 12.77 -6.11
CA LEU A 56 -3.16 13.01 -6.40
C LEU A 56 -2.96 13.95 -7.60
N THR A 57 -3.72 13.73 -8.67
CA THR A 57 -3.68 14.59 -9.85
C THR A 57 -4.10 16.02 -9.50
N ALA A 58 -5.15 16.17 -8.70
CA ALA A 58 -5.61 17.47 -8.23
C ALA A 58 -4.55 18.16 -7.36
N ILE A 59 -3.97 17.46 -6.38
CA ILE A 59 -2.90 18.00 -5.52
C ILE A 59 -1.75 18.56 -6.37
N ARG A 60 -1.26 17.78 -7.34
CA ARG A 60 -0.17 18.21 -8.22
C ARG A 60 -0.54 19.46 -9.01
N MET A 61 -1.72 19.49 -9.62
CA MET A 61 -2.20 20.61 -10.42
C MET A 61 -2.31 21.91 -9.60
N PHE A 62 -2.87 21.83 -8.38
CA PHE A 62 -3.00 23.00 -7.51
C PHE A 62 -1.64 23.44 -6.95
N ALA A 63 -0.73 22.51 -6.67
CA ALA A 63 0.63 22.84 -6.26
C ALA A 63 1.40 23.56 -7.38
N ASP A 64 1.32 23.07 -8.62
CA ASP A 64 1.95 23.71 -9.79
C ASP A 64 1.38 25.13 -10.01
N SER A 65 0.07 25.30 -9.85
CA SER A 65 -0.60 26.60 -9.94
C SER A 65 -0.13 27.57 -8.85
N ALA A 66 -0.04 27.12 -7.60
CA ALA A 66 0.45 27.91 -6.48
C ALA A 66 1.92 28.33 -6.68
N LEU A 67 2.78 27.39 -7.13
CA LEU A 67 4.18 27.65 -7.44
C LEU A 67 4.36 28.64 -8.60
N GLY A 68 3.46 28.65 -9.58
CA GLY A 68 3.45 29.66 -10.64
C GLY A 68 3.13 31.06 -10.10
N LYS A 69 2.10 31.16 -9.26
CA LYS A 69 1.57 32.43 -8.74
C LYS A 69 2.47 33.07 -7.68
N ILE A 70 3.20 32.28 -6.90
CA ILE A 70 4.10 32.81 -5.86
C ILE A 70 5.33 33.52 -6.44
N LYS A 71 5.67 33.26 -7.72
CA LYS A 71 6.78 33.93 -8.43
C LYS A 71 6.45 35.39 -8.78
N GLU A 72 5.18 35.77 -8.76
CA GLU A 72 4.71 37.14 -9.00
C GLU A 72 3.74 37.56 -7.88
N PRO A 73 4.23 38.01 -6.72
CA PRO A 73 3.40 38.22 -5.54
C PRO A 73 2.54 39.49 -5.67
N THR A 74 1.33 39.32 -6.20
CA THR A 74 0.22 40.29 -6.12
C THR A 74 -0.77 39.86 -5.04
N ALA A 75 -1.58 40.79 -4.53
CA ALA A 75 -2.62 40.46 -3.54
C ALA A 75 -3.61 39.40 -4.08
N GLU A 76 -3.93 39.46 -5.37
CA GLU A 76 -4.77 38.49 -6.05
C GLU A 76 -4.10 37.12 -6.16
N ASN A 77 -2.81 37.07 -6.54
CA ASN A 77 -2.06 35.81 -6.64
C ASN A 77 -1.88 35.14 -5.28
N LEU A 78 -1.68 35.91 -4.20
CA LEU A 78 -1.59 35.37 -2.84
C LEU A 78 -2.92 34.75 -2.38
N SER A 79 -4.06 35.41 -2.64
CA SER A 79 -5.38 34.84 -2.34
C SER A 79 -5.61 33.53 -3.11
N GLN A 80 -5.19 33.46 -4.37
CA GLN A 80 -5.32 32.24 -5.18
C GLN A 80 -4.35 31.13 -4.75
N VAL A 81 -3.21 31.46 -4.16
CA VAL A 81 -2.29 30.49 -3.53
C VAL A 81 -2.94 29.90 -2.28
N GLU A 82 -3.58 30.73 -1.44
CA GLU A 82 -4.32 30.24 -0.26
C GLU A 82 -5.46 29.29 -0.65
N GLU A 83 -6.23 29.62 -1.69
CA GLU A 83 -7.28 28.73 -2.23
C GLU A 83 -6.71 27.40 -2.76
N ALA A 84 -5.58 27.46 -3.47
CA ALA A 84 -4.91 26.27 -3.97
C ALA A 84 -4.41 25.37 -2.81
N LEU A 85 -3.83 25.97 -1.76
CA LEU A 85 -3.39 25.25 -0.57
C LEU A 85 -4.56 24.63 0.20
N ALA A 86 -5.67 25.35 0.35
CA ALA A 86 -6.89 24.82 0.96
C ALA A 86 -7.44 23.62 0.17
N THR A 87 -7.40 23.69 -1.16
CA THR A 87 -7.82 22.58 -2.03
C THR A 87 -6.89 21.38 -1.89
N ILE A 88 -5.57 21.60 -1.85
CA ILE A 88 -4.57 20.54 -1.61
C ILE A 88 -4.84 19.84 -0.28
N TYR A 89 -5.09 20.60 0.79
CA TYR A 89 -5.40 20.04 2.11
C TYR A 89 -6.62 19.11 2.08
N VAL A 90 -7.72 19.54 1.44
CA VAL A 90 -8.94 18.73 1.30
C VAL A 90 -8.67 17.45 0.49
N GLN A 91 -7.92 17.53 -0.61
CA GLN A 91 -7.60 16.36 -1.42
C GLN A 91 -6.67 15.38 -0.69
N ALA A 92 -5.72 15.89 0.10
CA ALA A 92 -4.86 15.07 0.94
C ALA A 92 -5.66 14.33 2.03
N ALA A 93 -6.60 15.00 2.68
CA ALA A 93 -7.50 14.38 3.65
C ALA A 93 -8.38 13.29 3.01
N ARG A 94 -8.88 13.53 1.78
CA ARG A 94 -9.61 12.51 1.01
C ARG A 94 -8.72 11.32 0.66
N LEU A 95 -7.47 11.56 0.25
CA LEU A 95 -6.49 10.51 -0.03
C LEU A 95 -6.24 9.63 1.20
N GLN A 96 -6.15 10.25 2.39
CA GLN A 96 -6.00 9.54 3.67
C GLN A 96 -7.22 8.66 3.99
N GLN A 97 -8.44 9.12 3.69
CA GLN A 97 -9.65 8.32 3.85
C GLN A 97 -9.71 7.15 2.86
N LEU A 98 -9.31 7.36 1.61
CA LEU A 98 -9.33 6.33 0.56
C LEU A 98 -8.28 5.25 0.81
N THR A 99 -7.05 5.63 1.16
CA THR A 99 -5.98 4.69 1.52
C THR A 99 -6.38 3.83 2.71
N SER A 100 -7.03 4.41 3.73
CA SER A 100 -7.58 3.64 4.87
C SER A 100 -8.61 2.58 4.46
N ARG A 101 -9.36 2.79 3.37
CA ARG A 101 -10.35 1.82 2.86
C ARG A 101 -9.69 0.68 2.06
N VAL A 102 -8.61 0.96 1.33
CA VAL A 102 -7.88 -0.08 0.57
C VAL A 102 -7.29 -1.12 1.52
N HIS A 103 -6.85 -0.70 2.71
CA HIS A 103 -6.26 -1.60 3.71
C HIS A 103 -7.24 -2.65 4.28
N GLY A 104 -8.56 -2.47 4.13
CA GLY A 104 -9.54 -3.49 4.52
C GLY A 104 -9.73 -4.61 3.48
N VAL A 105 -9.21 -4.42 2.25
CA VAL A 105 -9.35 -5.37 1.13
C VAL A 105 -7.96 -5.60 0.52
N SER A 106 -7.32 -6.71 0.87
CA SER A 106 -6.01 -7.08 0.31
C SER A 106 -6.09 -7.26 -1.22
N CYS A 107 -5.68 -6.21 -1.94
CA CYS A 107 -5.66 -6.15 -3.40
C CYS A 107 -4.43 -6.87 -3.99
N PRO A 108 -4.60 -7.82 -4.93
CA PRO A 108 -3.51 -8.37 -5.73
C PRO A 108 -2.99 -7.29 -6.69
N SER A 109 -1.81 -6.72 -6.45
CA SER A 109 -1.17 -5.79 -7.39
C SER A 109 -0.31 -6.53 -8.43
N GLN A 110 -0.31 -6.07 -9.68
CA GLN A 110 0.77 -6.35 -10.64
C GLN A 110 2.04 -5.66 -10.12
N GLN A 111 2.86 -6.44 -9.41
CA GLN A 111 4.03 -6.00 -8.67
C GLN A 111 5.13 -5.43 -9.57
N THR A 112 5.51 -4.17 -9.39
CA THR A 112 6.85 -3.66 -9.70
C THR A 112 7.82 -4.07 -8.58
N ARG A 113 7.90 -5.38 -8.33
CA ARG A 113 8.86 -5.97 -7.40
C ARG A 113 10.26 -5.73 -7.93
N GLN A 114 11.04 -4.94 -7.20
CA GLN A 114 12.41 -4.58 -7.57
C GLN A 114 13.34 -4.79 -6.37
N PRO A 115 14.66 -4.92 -6.59
CA PRO A 115 15.61 -4.92 -5.48
C PRO A 115 15.57 -3.59 -4.72
N VAL A 116 15.21 -3.63 -3.44
CA VAL A 116 15.13 -2.48 -2.52
C VAL A 116 16.12 -2.69 -1.39
N ALA A 117 16.94 -1.68 -1.07
CA ALA A 117 17.77 -1.68 0.14
C ALA A 117 16.95 -1.20 1.34
N ILE A 118 17.13 -1.83 2.50
CA ILE A 118 16.37 -1.43 3.70
C ILE A 118 16.74 -0.02 4.16
N SER A 119 17.99 0.40 3.95
CA SER A 119 18.40 1.80 4.21
C SER A 119 17.52 2.80 3.48
N ASP A 120 17.28 2.58 2.18
CA ASP A 120 16.52 3.51 1.33
C ASP A 120 15.05 3.63 1.77
N VAL A 121 14.51 2.58 2.39
CA VAL A 121 13.17 2.57 2.98
C VAL A 121 13.17 3.40 4.26
N LEU A 122 14.15 3.19 5.15
CA LEU A 122 14.27 3.92 6.41
C LEU A 122 14.52 5.41 6.17
N ASP A 123 15.36 5.75 5.19
CA ASP A 123 15.66 7.14 4.80
C ASP A 123 14.41 7.90 4.34
N ASN A 124 13.44 7.20 3.76
CA ASN A 124 12.17 7.79 3.34
C ASN A 124 11.13 7.85 4.47
N VAL A 125 11.14 6.87 5.39
CA VAL A 125 10.11 6.73 6.43
C VAL A 125 10.41 7.59 7.66
N LEU A 126 11.66 7.61 8.12
CA LEU A 126 12.04 8.30 9.37
C LEU A 126 11.76 9.81 9.35
N PRO A 127 12.02 10.57 8.27
CA PRO A 127 11.70 12.00 8.22
C PRO A 127 10.20 12.30 8.36
N LEU A 128 9.32 11.35 7.98
CA LEU A 128 7.87 11.54 8.07
C LEU A 128 7.36 11.41 9.51
N VAL A 129 8.07 10.65 10.35
CA VAL A 129 7.71 10.42 11.77
C VAL A 129 8.53 11.26 12.74
N GLU A 130 9.63 11.87 12.27
CA GLU A 130 10.52 12.71 13.08
C GLU A 130 9.78 13.84 13.80
N PRO A 131 8.86 14.62 13.18
CA PRO A 131 8.12 15.67 13.91
C PRO A 131 7.26 15.12 15.05
N LEU A 132 6.74 13.90 14.89
CA LEU A 132 5.96 13.22 15.93
C LEU A 132 6.86 12.73 17.07
N ALA A 133 8.02 12.14 16.72
CA ALA A 133 9.01 11.69 17.68
C ALA A 133 9.56 12.87 18.50
N GLU A 134 9.90 13.99 17.86
CA GLU A 134 10.34 15.22 18.53
C GLU A 134 9.28 15.75 19.50
N ARG A 135 8.01 15.81 19.06
CA ARG A 135 6.90 16.26 19.90
C ARG A 135 6.78 15.47 21.21
N TYR A 136 7.06 14.17 21.17
CA TYR A 136 6.99 13.29 22.34
C TYR A 136 8.34 13.04 23.01
N GLY A 137 9.44 13.55 22.47
CA GLY A 137 10.79 13.30 22.97
C GLY A 137 11.19 11.82 22.86
N VAL A 138 10.88 11.19 21.72
CA VAL A 138 11.22 9.79 21.42
C VAL A 138 12.53 9.73 20.64
N GLU A 139 13.45 8.89 21.08
CA GLU A 139 14.73 8.63 20.40
C GLU A 139 14.62 7.38 19.52
N PHE A 140 15.16 7.45 18.30
CA PHE A 140 15.32 6.28 17.42
C PHE A 140 16.70 5.66 17.58
N GLU A 141 16.75 4.34 17.74
CA GLU A 141 17.96 3.53 17.71
C GLU A 141 17.93 2.66 16.45
N LEU A 142 18.97 2.74 15.61
CA LEU A 142 19.04 2.00 14.35
C LEU A 142 20.15 0.95 14.41
N ASP A 143 19.78 -0.32 14.26
CA ASP A 143 20.68 -1.47 14.18
C ASP A 143 20.55 -2.10 12.79
N VAL A 144 21.21 -1.48 11.81
CA VAL A 144 21.13 -1.85 10.40
C VAL A 144 22.51 -2.29 9.90
N PRO A 145 22.68 -3.54 9.43
CA PRO A 145 23.95 -4.04 8.92
C PRO A 145 24.46 -3.23 7.73
N GLN A 146 25.79 -3.17 7.59
CA GLN A 146 26.48 -2.55 6.46
C GLN A 146 27.32 -3.60 5.72
N PRO A 147 27.14 -3.80 4.40
CA PRO A 147 26.19 -3.09 3.53
C PRO A 147 24.73 -3.45 3.82
N SER A 148 23.82 -2.49 3.59
CA SER A 148 22.38 -2.69 3.86
C SER A 148 21.82 -3.89 3.09
N PRO A 149 21.12 -4.82 3.76
CA PRO A 149 20.45 -5.93 3.10
C PRO A 149 19.45 -5.46 2.03
N ARG A 150 19.31 -6.25 0.96
CA ARG A 150 18.37 -6.00 -0.12
C ARG A 150 17.35 -7.11 -0.23
N LEU A 151 16.08 -6.76 -0.47
CA LEU A 151 15.04 -7.72 -0.87
C LEU A 151 14.33 -7.28 -2.14
N VAL A 152 13.73 -8.25 -2.83
CA VAL A 152 12.81 -7.98 -3.93
C VAL A 152 11.43 -7.70 -3.35
N ALA A 153 11.02 -6.43 -3.38
CA ALA A 153 9.75 -5.97 -2.83
C ALA A 153 9.14 -4.84 -3.67
N ASP A 154 7.86 -4.57 -3.43
CA ASP A 154 7.27 -3.30 -3.80
C ASP A 154 7.72 -2.26 -2.77
N ARG A 155 8.53 -1.28 -3.21
CA ARG A 155 9.13 -0.27 -2.34
C ARG A 155 8.08 0.53 -1.58
N VAL A 156 7.00 0.93 -2.25
CA VAL A 156 5.97 1.78 -1.66
C VAL A 156 5.19 1.01 -0.59
N GLN A 157 4.88 -0.25 -0.85
CA GLN A 157 4.22 -1.10 0.16
C GLN A 157 5.11 -1.32 1.37
N LEU A 158 6.41 -1.53 1.17
CA LEU A 158 7.36 -1.73 2.26
C LEU A 158 7.54 -0.44 3.10
N GLU A 159 7.66 0.72 2.45
CA GLU A 159 7.69 2.03 3.13
C GLU A 159 6.41 2.27 3.93
N GLN A 160 5.24 1.89 3.41
CA GLN A 160 3.96 2.04 4.12
C GLN A 160 3.87 1.16 5.37
N VAL A 161 4.29 -0.11 5.27
CA VAL A 161 4.34 -1.02 6.43
C VAL A 161 5.27 -0.44 7.49
N MET A 162 6.47 -0.01 7.09
CA MET A 162 7.44 0.59 8.00
C MET A 162 6.91 1.87 8.65
N LEU A 163 6.27 2.75 7.88
CA LEU A 163 5.66 3.98 8.40
C LEU A 163 4.61 3.68 9.48
N ASN A 164 3.73 2.70 9.22
CA ASN A 164 2.71 2.30 10.18
C ASN A 164 3.32 1.74 11.46
N LEU A 165 4.30 0.82 11.34
CA LEU A 165 4.95 0.21 12.49
C LEU A 165 5.70 1.25 13.33
N VAL A 166 6.49 2.11 12.69
CA VAL A 166 7.29 3.13 13.41
C VAL A 166 6.39 4.20 14.04
N ARG A 167 5.32 4.64 13.35
CA ARG A 167 4.34 5.57 13.94
C ARG A 167 3.67 4.97 15.17
N ASN A 168 3.19 3.72 15.06
CA ASN A 168 2.56 3.01 16.17
C ASN A 168 3.53 2.85 17.35
N ALA A 169 4.79 2.54 17.09
CA ALA A 169 5.83 2.44 18.11
C ALA A 169 6.07 3.77 18.86
N VAL A 170 6.14 4.88 18.12
CA VAL A 170 6.26 6.24 18.71
C VAL A 170 5.04 6.58 19.58
N GLU A 171 3.83 6.31 19.09
CA GLU A 171 2.59 6.53 19.83
C GLU A 171 2.53 5.68 21.11
N ALA A 172 2.99 4.43 21.05
CA ALA A 172 3.00 3.51 22.19
C ALA A 172 3.92 3.96 23.34
N VAL A 173 5.04 4.61 23.03
CA VAL A 173 5.98 5.11 24.05
C VAL A 173 5.75 6.57 24.44
N ALA A 174 4.87 7.30 23.74
CA ALA A 174 4.67 8.74 23.90
C ALA A 174 4.36 9.18 25.35
N LEU A 175 3.64 8.34 26.10
CA LEU A 175 3.24 8.60 27.50
C LEU A 175 4.15 7.95 28.54
N GLN A 176 5.19 7.22 28.12
CA GLN A 176 6.12 6.57 29.03
C GLN A 176 7.10 7.56 29.67
N SER A 177 7.87 7.11 30.67
CA SER A 177 8.95 7.90 31.24
C SER A 177 10.04 8.19 30.19
N PRO A 178 10.76 9.32 30.27
CA PRO A 178 11.74 9.72 29.24
C PRO A 178 12.77 8.63 28.91
N GLU A 179 13.23 7.86 29.90
CA GLU A 179 14.19 6.75 29.69
C GLU A 179 13.61 5.54 28.93
N ARG A 180 12.29 5.48 28.77
CA ARG A 180 11.57 4.44 28.02
C ARG A 180 11.06 4.94 26.66
N ARG A 181 11.24 6.22 26.32
CA ARG A 181 10.83 6.81 25.03
C ARG A 181 11.85 6.51 23.94
N ARG A 182 11.99 5.21 23.63
CA ARG A 182 12.93 4.72 22.64
C ARG A 182 12.26 3.71 21.74
N VAL A 183 12.56 3.82 20.45
CA VAL A 183 12.14 2.86 19.43
C VAL A 183 13.40 2.33 18.74
N LEU A 184 13.62 1.02 18.82
CA LEU A 184 14.70 0.33 18.14
C LEU A 184 14.18 -0.21 16.81
N ILE A 185 14.89 0.08 15.72
CA ILE A 185 14.69 -0.55 14.42
C ILE A 185 15.90 -1.43 14.15
N ARG A 186 15.71 -2.75 14.14
CA ARG A 186 16.76 -3.74 13.90
C ARG A 186 16.50 -4.49 12.61
N VAL A 187 17.55 -4.67 11.80
CA VAL A 187 17.50 -5.43 10.55
C VAL A 187 18.39 -6.66 10.67
N VAL A 188 17.80 -7.85 10.61
CA VAL A 188 18.52 -9.12 10.71
C VAL A 188 18.43 -9.88 9.38
N PRO A 189 19.52 -9.97 8.60
CA PRO A 189 19.55 -10.77 7.40
C PRO A 189 19.58 -12.26 7.76
N GLY A 190 18.79 -13.05 7.06
CA GLY A 190 18.80 -14.52 7.08
C GLY A 190 19.08 -15.11 5.70
N ASP A 191 19.10 -16.44 5.61
CA ASP A 191 19.52 -17.15 4.38
C ASP A 191 18.59 -16.90 3.18
N ARG A 192 17.28 -16.73 3.42
CA ARG A 192 16.26 -16.50 2.37
C ARG A 192 15.27 -15.40 2.72
N SER A 193 15.52 -14.66 3.80
CA SER A 193 14.62 -13.64 4.32
C SER A 193 15.41 -12.54 5.02
N ILE A 194 14.75 -11.42 5.26
CA ILE A 194 15.23 -10.35 6.12
C ILE A 194 14.16 -10.13 7.18
N ALA A 195 14.55 -10.15 8.45
CA ALA A 195 13.69 -9.69 9.54
C ALA A 195 13.94 -8.20 9.78
N ILE A 196 12.86 -7.44 9.94
CA ILE A 196 12.90 -6.03 10.31
C ILE A 196 12.06 -5.91 11.57
N ASP A 197 12.73 -5.70 12.70
CA ASP A 197 12.10 -5.57 14.00
C ASP A 197 11.92 -4.08 14.31
N VAL A 198 10.69 -3.67 14.62
CA VAL A 198 10.37 -2.36 15.20
C VAL A 198 9.97 -2.60 16.64
N VAL A 199 10.86 -2.26 17.57
CA VAL A 199 10.72 -2.59 18.99
C VAL A 199 10.50 -1.31 19.79
N ASP A 200 9.33 -1.22 20.40
CA ASP A 200 8.98 -0.18 21.35
C ASP A 200 9.06 -0.68 22.81
N ARG A 201 9.00 0.24 23.77
CA ARG A 201 8.95 -0.07 25.21
C ARG A 201 7.65 0.42 25.84
N GLY A 202 6.57 0.44 25.07
CA GLY A 202 5.23 0.85 25.50
C GLY A 202 4.59 -0.17 26.44
N GLU A 203 3.27 -0.06 26.61
CA GLU A 203 2.48 -0.94 27.48
C GLU A 203 2.18 -2.31 26.86
N GLY A 204 2.54 -2.49 25.59
CA GLY A 204 2.19 -3.67 24.80
C GLY A 204 0.73 -3.67 24.38
N ILE A 205 0.33 -4.74 23.69
CA ILE A 205 -1.05 -4.93 23.25
C ILE A 205 -1.78 -5.77 24.30
N PRO A 206 -2.88 -5.29 24.90
CA PRO A 206 -3.70 -6.09 25.81
C PRO A 206 -4.17 -7.39 25.14
N GLU A 207 -4.19 -8.51 25.88
CA GLU A 207 -4.57 -9.83 25.33
C GLU A 207 -5.94 -9.83 24.64
N SER A 208 -6.87 -9.00 25.11
CA SER A 208 -8.20 -8.83 24.52
C SER A 208 -8.19 -8.27 23.09
N ASN A 209 -7.12 -7.58 22.71
CA ASN A 209 -7.03 -6.87 21.43
C ASN A 209 -6.22 -7.65 20.39
N LEU A 210 -5.39 -8.62 20.80
CA LEU A 210 -4.56 -9.47 19.93
C LEU A 210 -5.30 -10.16 18.76
N PRO A 211 -6.59 -10.58 18.88
CA PRO A 211 -7.30 -11.22 17.76
C PRO A 211 -7.64 -10.28 16.59
N HIS A 212 -7.45 -8.96 16.75
CA HIS A 212 -7.87 -7.92 15.80
C HIS A 212 -6.71 -7.07 15.28
N VAL A 213 -5.46 -7.47 15.56
CA VAL A 213 -4.23 -6.78 15.12
C VAL A 213 -3.71 -7.36 13.82
#